data_AF-A0A927QXT2-F1
#
_entry.id   AF-A0A927QXT2-F1
#
_cell.length_a   1.000
_cell.length_b   1.000
_cell.length_c   1.000
_cell.angle_alpha   90.00
_cell.angle_beta   90.00
_cell.angle_gamma   90.00
#
_symmetry.space_group_name_H-M   'P 1'
#
loop_
_entity.id
_entity.type
_entity.pdbx_description
1 polymer ?
#
loop_
_entity_poly.entity_id
_entity_poly.type
_entity_poly.pdbx_seq_one_letter_code
_entity_poly.pdbx_strand_id
1 'polypeptide(L)' 'MMPGKKQPLQSNKKLPVAKNEDVEYNAEFADEEDLEARERAEQADARQQS' A
#
# COMPACT_ATOMS: atom_id res chain seq x y z
N MET A 1 -10.06 16.83 46.53
CA MET A 1 -10.67 15.98 45.49
C MET A 1 -11.00 16.84 44.28
N MET A 2 -10.49 16.52 43.08
CA MET A 2 -10.90 17.17 41.83
C MET A 2 -11.77 16.19 41.03
N PRO A 3 -12.97 16.58 40.55
CA PRO A 3 -13.85 15.67 39.81
C PRO A 3 -13.28 15.35 38.43
N GLY A 4 -13.11 14.06 38.14
CA GLY A 4 -12.56 13.57 36.86
C GLY A 4 -13.47 13.92 35.68
N LYS A 5 -12.94 14.70 34.74
CA LYS A 5 -13.57 14.95 33.44
C LYS A 5 -13.55 13.65 32.62
N LYS A 6 -14.70 13.01 32.44
CA LYS A 6 -14.86 11.91 31.47
C LYS A 6 -14.85 12.51 30.07
N GLN A 7 -13.78 12.27 29.33
CA GLN A 7 -13.70 12.66 27.91
C GLN A 7 -14.75 11.85 27.13
N PRO A 8 -15.53 12.48 26.23
CA PRO A 8 -16.47 11.75 25.39
C PRO A 8 -15.66 10.86 24.44
N LEU A 9 -15.92 9.55 24.50
CA LEU A 9 -15.37 8.54 23.62
C LEU A 9 -15.68 8.97 22.18
N GLN A 10 -14.66 9.47 21.46
CA GLN A 10 -14.81 9.87 20.07
C GLN A 10 -15.35 8.66 19.33
N SER A 11 -16.57 8.79 18.81
CA SER A 11 -17.23 7.77 18.00
C SER A 11 -16.24 7.31 16.94
N ASN A 12 -15.81 6.04 17.02
CA ASN A 12 -15.02 5.37 16.00
C ASN A 12 -15.78 5.49 14.66
N LYS A 13 -15.50 6.56 13.91
CA LYS A 13 -15.81 6.64 12.49
C LYS A 13 -15.06 5.47 11.89
N LYS A 14 -15.78 4.41 11.54
CA LYS A 14 -15.23 3.23 10.85
C LYS A 14 -14.64 3.73 9.54
N LEU A 15 -13.37 4.11 9.56
CA LEU A 15 -12.63 4.40 8.34
C LEU A 15 -12.65 3.11 7.51
N PRO A 16 -12.91 3.19 6.20
CA PRO A 16 -12.86 2.01 5.36
C PRO A 16 -11.45 1.41 5.48
N VAL A 17 -11.40 0.19 6.02
CA VAL A 17 -10.17 -0.60 6.09
C VAL A 17 -9.91 -1.08 4.66
N ALA A 18 -8.76 -0.71 4.10
CA ALA A 18 -8.33 -1.23 2.82
C ALA A 18 -8.35 -2.76 2.88
N LYS A 19 -9.05 -3.37 1.92
CA LYS A 19 -9.04 -4.82 1.76
C LYS A 19 -7.86 -5.16 0.86
N ASN A 20 -7.10 -6.19 1.20
CA ASN A 20 -6.07 -6.72 0.33
C ASN A 20 -6.78 -7.51 -0.77
N GLU A 21 -7.14 -6.83 -1.85
CA GLU A 21 -7.63 -7.44 -3.08
C GLU A 21 -6.43 -7.64 -4.02
N ASP A 22 -6.39 -8.77 -4.72
CA ASP A 22 -5.33 -9.05 -5.69
C ASP A 22 -5.46 -8.08 -6.86
N VAL A 23 -4.34 -7.44 -7.21
CA VAL A 23 -4.26 -6.47 -8.31
C VAL A 23 -3.47 -7.10 -9.45
N GLU A 24 -4.13 -7.27 -10.59
CA GLU A 24 -3.51 -7.79 -11.81
C GLU A 24 -2.74 -6.69 -12.54
N TYR A 25 -1.62 -7.07 -13.15
CA TYR A 25 -0.85 -6.16 -13.99
C TYR A 25 -1.64 -5.75 -15.25
N ASN A 26 -1.63 -4.47 -15.58
CA ASN A 26 -2.24 -3.95 -16.80
C ASN A 26 -1.24 -3.08 -17.58
N ALA A 27 -0.81 -3.58 -18.74
CA ALA A 27 0.16 -2.92 -19.61
C ALA A 27 -0.34 -1.62 -20.24
N GLU A 28 -1.66 -1.43 -20.38
CA GLU A 28 -2.22 -0.21 -20.98
C GLU A 28 -2.14 1.00 -20.03
N PHE A 29 -2.11 0.74 -18.72
CA PHE A 29 -1.94 1.76 -17.69
C PHE A 29 -0.51 1.91 -17.20
N ALA A 30 0.39 1.02 -17.62
CA ALA A 30 1.80 1.11 -17.29
C ALA A 30 2.42 2.27 -18.07
N ASP A 31 3.02 3.21 -17.36
CA ASP A 31 3.79 4.28 -17.99
C ASP A 31 5.23 3.83 -18.30
N GLU A 32 6.02 4.74 -18.86
CA GLU A 32 7.42 4.44 -19.21
C GLU A 32 8.26 4.10 -17.96
N GLU A 33 7.97 4.73 -16.83
CA GLU A 33 8.68 4.49 -15.57
C GLU A 33 8.34 3.11 -15.00
N ASP A 34 7.08 2.69 -15.07
CA ASP A 34 6.62 1.35 -14.67
C ASP A 34 7.34 0.26 -15.47
N LEU A 35 7.50 0.46 -16.79
CA LEU A 35 8.17 -0.49 -17.66
C LEU A 35 9.67 -0.60 -17.38
N GLU A 36 10.35 0.52 -17.19
CA GLU A 36 11.77 0.56 -16.82
C GLU A 36 12.02 -0.08 -15.45
N ALA A 37 11.12 0.15 -14.48
CA ALA A 37 11.20 -0.43 -13.16
C ALA A 37 11.12 -1.96 -13.23
N ARG A 38 10.19 -2.50 -14.04
CA ARG A 38 10.06 -3.95 -14.27
C ARG A 38 11.33 -4.53 -14.88
N GLU A 39 11.86 -3.91 -15.93
CA GLU A 39 13.08 -4.39 -16.59
C GLU A 39 14.28 -4.39 -15.63
N ARG A 40 14.44 -3.31 -14.84
CA ARG A 40 15.51 -3.20 -13.84
C ARG A 40 15.40 -4.28 -12.77
N ALA A 41 14.19 -4.62 -12.34
CA ALA A 41 13.94 -5.68 -11.37
C ALA A 41 14.34 -7.05 -11.94
N GLU A 42 13.91 -7.37 -13.17
CA GLU A 42 14.26 -8.63 -13.85
C GLU A 42 15.78 -8.79 -14.01
N GLN A 43 16.49 -7.72 -14.39
CA GLN A 43 17.95 -7.74 -14.48
C GLN A 43 18.63 -7.94 -13.12
N ALA A 44 18.08 -7.36 -12.05
CA ALA A 44 18.62 -7.53 -10.70
C ALA A 44 18.45 -8.97 -10.22
N ASP A 45 17.28 -9.57 -10.43
CA ASP A 45 17.01 -10.96 -10.08
C ASP A 45 17.92 -11.90 -10.87
N ALA A 46 18.10 -11.66 -12.17
CA ALA A 46 19.01 -12.46 -13.00
C ALA A 46 20.46 -12.45 -12.48
N ARG A 47 20.93 -11.31 -11.94
CA ARG A 47 22.25 -11.21 -11.30
C ARG A 47 22.31 -11.94 -9.96
N GLN A 48 21.21 -12.01 -9.22
CA GLN A 48 21.18 -12.69 -7.92
C GLN A 48 21.08 -14.21 -8.03
N GLN A 49 20.64 -14.73 -9.18
CA GLN A 49 20.50 -16.17 -9.43
C GLN A 49 21.77 -16.83 -10.01
N SER A 50 22.87 -16.09 -10.22
CA SER A 50 24.15 -16.60 -10.77
C SER A 50 25.21 -16.87 -9.71
#